data_AF-A0A968E1N4-F1
#
_entry.id   AF-A0A968E1N4-F1
#
_cell.length_a   1.000
_cell.length_b   1.000
_cell.length_c   1.000
_cell.angle_alpha   90.00
_cell.angle_beta   90.00
_cell.angle_gamma   90.00
#
_symmetry.space_group_name_H-M   'P 1'
#
loop_
_entity.id
_entity.type
_entity.pdbx_description
1 polymer ?
#
loop_
_entity_poly.entity_id
_entity_poly.type
_entity_poly.pdbx_seq_one_letter_code
_entity_poly.pdbx_strand_id
1 'polypeptide(L)'
;MGKHIIVKETRCSFPRLYGAEEVDGDTFGPGIAIILEKEKHAEVLAEIKAEMRAAIAGEPKLKKNPPTGDKLCLREPDREELKYKEGNLVIKANCPRPPIVL
;
A
#
# COMPACT_ATOMS: atom_id res chain seq x y z
N MET A 1 -10.76 15.72 2.42
CA MET A 1 -9.68 15.79 1.43
C MET A 1 -8.62 14.80 1.88
N GLY A 2 -8.28 13.80 1.06
CA GLY A 2 -7.31 12.78 1.47
C GLY A 2 -5.92 13.39 1.63
N LYS A 3 -5.16 12.95 2.63
CA LYS A 3 -3.76 13.36 2.77
C LYS A 3 -2.91 12.65 1.74
N HIS A 4 -1.98 13.38 1.13
CA HIS A 4 -1.00 12.82 0.22
C HIS A 4 0.31 12.61 0.99
N ILE A 5 0.80 11.37 1.01
CA ILE A 5 2.08 11.00 1.62
C ILE A 5 3.05 10.67 0.47
N ILE A 6 4.19 11.36 0.44
CA ILE A 6 5.24 11.12 -0.56
C ILE A 6 6.27 10.19 0.06
N VAL A 7 6.56 9.08 -0.62
CA VAL A 7 7.63 8.18 -0.21
C VAL A 7 8.76 8.22 -1.24
N LYS A 8 10.00 8.26 -0.74
CA LYS A 8 11.22 8.35 -1.56
C LYS A 8 12.10 7.15 -1.33
N GLU A 9 12.94 6.85 -2.31
CA GLU A 9 13.98 5.81 -2.22
C GLU A 9 13.45 4.42 -1.85
N THR A 10 12.29 4.08 -2.41
CA THR A 10 11.62 2.80 -2.22
C THR A 10 11.85 1.89 -3.41
N ARG A 11 11.70 0.59 -3.16
CA ARG A 11 11.61 -0.39 -4.25
C ARG A 11 10.15 -0.58 -4.62
N CYS A 12 9.85 -0.52 -5.90
CA CYS A 12 8.54 -0.84 -6.44
C CYS A 12 8.48 -2.32 -6.88
N SER A 13 7.28 -2.89 -6.81
CA SER A 13 6.98 -4.24 -7.27
C SER A 13 5.59 -4.27 -7.92
N PHE A 14 5.39 -5.18 -8.88
CA PHE A 14 4.16 -5.35 -9.65
C PHE A 14 3.54 -4.03 -10.17
N PRO A 15 4.30 -3.18 -10.88
CA PRO A 15 3.79 -1.91 -11.38
C PRO A 15 2.81 -2.13 -12.53
N ARG A 16 1.59 -1.65 -12.35
CA ARG A 16 0.52 -1.57 -13.37
C ARG A 16 0.17 -0.10 -13.58
N LEU A 17 1.03 0.64 -14.27
CA LEU A 17 0.95 2.11 -14.26
C LEU A 17 0.25 2.70 -15.48
N TYR A 18 0.12 1.94 -16.57
CA TYR A 18 -0.38 2.47 -17.84
C TYR A 18 -1.81 2.04 -18.18
N GLY A 19 -2.39 1.12 -17.39
CA GLY A 19 -3.73 0.60 -17.64
C GLY A 19 -4.11 -0.49 -16.65
N ALA A 20 -5.28 -1.09 -16.89
CA ALA A 20 -5.66 -2.32 -16.21
C ALA A 20 -4.91 -3.52 -16.81
N GLU A 21 -4.64 -4.53 -15.99
CA GLU A 21 -4.04 -5.79 -16.41
C GLU A 21 -4.87 -6.96 -15.89
N GLU A 22 -4.91 -8.06 -16.63
CA GLU A 22 -5.50 -9.31 -16.18
C GLU A 22 -4.44 -10.19 -15.53
N VAL A 23 -4.72 -10.67 -14.32
CA VAL A 23 -3.86 -11.61 -13.58
C VAL A 23 -4.74 -12.73 -13.05
N ASP A 24 -4.44 -13.96 -13.43
CA ASP A 24 -5.18 -15.17 -13.01
C ASP A 24 -6.71 -15.10 -13.25
N GLY A 25 -7.13 -14.39 -14.29
CA GLY A 25 -8.54 -14.21 -14.65
C GLY A 25 -9.25 -13.04 -13.96
N ASP A 26 -8.57 -12.34 -13.04
CA ASP A 26 -9.06 -11.12 -12.41
C ASP A 26 -8.50 -9.87 -13.11
N THR A 27 -9.35 -8.87 -13.34
CA THR A 27 -8.93 -7.57 -13.87
C THR A 27 -8.51 -6.64 -12.74
N PHE A 28 -7.24 -6.24 -12.73
CA PHE A 28 -6.69 -5.28 -11.78
C PHE A 28 -6.48 -3.92 -12.45
N GLY A 29 -7.06 -2.88 -11.86
CA GLY A 29 -6.81 -1.51 -12.28
C GLY A 29 -5.37 -1.04 -12.02
N PRO A 30 -5.05 0.20 -12.43
CA PRO A 30 -3.73 0.77 -12.24
C PRO A 30 -3.30 0.78 -10.76
N GLY A 31 -2.06 0.40 -10.49
CA GLY A 31 -1.52 0.36 -9.14
C GLY A 31 -0.10 -0.16 -9.06
N ILE A 32 0.43 -0.17 -7.85
CA ILE A 32 1.81 -0.56 -7.57
C ILE A 32 1.94 -1.06 -6.12
N ALA A 33 2.83 -2.02 -5.90
CA ALA A 33 3.29 -2.37 -4.57
C ALA A 33 4.58 -1.61 -4.28
N ILE A 34 4.63 -0.90 -3.15
CA ILE A 34 5.80 -0.14 -2.71
C ILE A 34 6.36 -0.81 -1.46
N ILE A 35 7.66 -1.06 -1.46
CA ILE A 35 8.37 -1.73 -0.37
C ILE A 35 9.05 -0.67 0.49
N LEU A 36 8.77 -0.73 1.78
CA LEU A 36 9.19 0.21 2.81
C LEU A 36 10.05 -0.51 3.85
N GLU A 37 11.33 -0.19 3.90
CA GLU A 37 12.22 -0.62 4.98
C GLU A 37 11.83 0.07 6.30
N LYS A 38 11.59 -0.70 7.37
CA LYS A 38 11.08 -0.19 8.66
C LYS A 38 11.99 0.87 9.29
N GLU A 39 13.29 0.66 9.23
CA GLU A 39 14.28 1.58 9.82
C GLU A 39 14.39 2.86 8.98
N LYS A 40 14.63 2.70 7.68
CA LYS A 40 14.83 3.82 6.74
C LYS A 40 13.58 4.71 6.60
N HIS A 41 12.39 4.12 6.65
CA HIS A 41 11.13 4.83 6.42
C HIS A 41 10.32 5.02 7.71
N ALA A 42 10.95 4.98 8.89
CA ALA A 42 10.26 5.01 10.17
C ALA A 42 9.29 6.19 10.31
N GLU A 43 9.70 7.38 9.89
CA GLU A 43 8.88 8.60 9.96
C GLU A 43 7.66 8.53 9.04
N VAL A 44 7.86 8.17 7.77
CA VAL A 44 6.77 7.97 6.80
C VAL A 44 5.83 6.85 7.25
N LEU A 45 6.35 5.77 7.83
CA LEU A 45 5.55 4.67 8.35
C LEU A 45 4.69 5.11 9.53
N ALA A 46 5.21 5.98 10.40
CA ALA A 46 4.42 6.57 11.47
C ALA A 46 3.28 7.43 10.92
N GLU A 47 3.56 8.23 9.87
CA GLU A 47 2.57 9.05 9.19
C GLU A 47 1.47 8.18 8.53
N ILE A 48 1.86 7.17 7.75
CA ILE A 48 0.92 6.22 7.11
C ILE A 48 0.03 5.56 8.16
N LYS A 49 0.61 5.07 9.26
CA LYS A 49 -0.14 4.43 10.34
C LYS A 49 -1.10 5.40 11.03
N ALA A 50 -0.72 6.67 11.19
CA ALA A 50 -1.59 7.70 11.76
C ALA A 50 -2.78 7.99 10.85
N GLU A 51 -2.56 8.17 9.55
CA GLU A 51 -3.64 8.42 8.58
C GLU A 51 -4.56 7.20 8.42
N MET A 52 -4.02 5.98 8.42
CA MET A 52 -4.84 4.77 8.41
C MET A 52 -5.76 4.71 9.63
N ARG A 53 -5.25 5.01 10.82
CA ARG A 53 -6.06 5.06 12.06
C ARG A 53 -7.13 6.14 11.97
N ALA A 54 -6.79 7.32 11.46
CA ALA A 54 -7.76 8.40 11.27
C ALA A 54 -8.86 8.02 10.27
N ALA A 55 -8.50 7.38 9.15
CA ALA A 55 -9.45 6.91 8.14
C ALA A 55 -10.40 5.83 8.71
N ILE A 56 -9.87 4.87 9.47
CA ILE A 56 -10.68 3.83 10.13
C ILE A 56 -11.63 4.47 11.16
N ALA A 57 -11.15 5.44 11.96
CA ALA A 57 -11.96 6.11 12.97
C ALA A 57 -13.06 7.01 12.37
N GLY A 58 -12.80 7.61 11.20
CA GLY A 58 -13.72 8.49 10.49
C GLY A 58 -14.84 7.78 9.73
N GLU A 59 -14.69 6.49 9.44
CA GLU A 59 -15.69 5.70 8.71
C GLU A 59 -16.47 4.77 9.66
N PRO A 60 -17.78 5.00 9.90
CA PRO A 60 -18.55 4.24 10.90
C PRO A 60 -18.52 2.72 10.70
N LYS A 61 -18.48 2.26 9.45
CA LYS A 61 -18.40 0.83 9.12
C LYS A 61 -17.06 0.23 9.54
N LEU A 62 -15.96 0.93 9.26
CA LEU A 62 -14.61 0.51 9.63
C LEU A 62 -14.36 0.65 11.14
N LYS A 63 -14.98 1.64 11.78
CA LYS A 63 -14.93 1.78 13.24
C LYS A 63 -15.62 0.62 13.96
N LYS A 64 -16.78 0.17 13.46
CA LYS A 64 -17.52 -0.98 14.03
C LYS A 64 -16.79 -2.29 13.79
N ASN A 65 -16.23 -2.47 12.59
CA ASN A 65 -15.49 -3.66 12.20
C ASN A 65 -14.13 -3.26 11.59
N PRO A 66 -13.11 -3.04 12.42
CA PRO A 66 -11.79 -2.63 11.94
C PRO A 66 -11.19 -3.66 10.98
N PRO A 67 -10.64 -3.22 9.84
CA PRO A 67 -9.93 -4.12 8.94
C PRO A 67 -8.68 -4.69 9.64
N THR A 68 -8.43 -5.98 9.42
CA THR A 68 -7.29 -6.71 9.96
C THR A 68 -6.49 -7.35 8.83
N GLY A 69 -5.19 -7.62 9.09
CA GLY A 69 -4.32 -8.36 8.17
C GLY A 69 -4.38 -7.85 6.73
N ASP A 70 -4.76 -8.72 5.82
CA ASP A 70 -4.79 -8.49 4.37
C ASP A 70 -5.75 -7.41 3.88
N LYS A 71 -6.68 -6.96 4.74
CA LYS A 71 -7.60 -5.86 4.40
C LYS A 71 -6.95 -4.49 4.54
N LEU A 72 -5.78 -4.41 5.18
CA LEU A 72 -5.01 -3.18 5.30
C LEU A 72 -4.13 -2.96 4.07
N CYS A 73 -4.00 -1.71 3.65
CA CYS A 73 -3.11 -1.36 2.55
C CYS A 73 -1.62 -1.56 2.88
N LEU A 74 -1.24 -1.36 4.15
CA LEU A 74 0.12 -1.58 4.69
C LEU A 74 0.18 -2.93 5.40
N ARG A 75 1.06 -3.83 4.94
CA ARG A 75 1.20 -5.18 5.48
C ARG A 75 2.65 -5.65 5.51
N GLU A 76 2.93 -6.67 6.33
CA GLU A 76 4.18 -7.42 6.21
C GLU A 76 4.17 -8.21 4.90
N PRO A 77 5.31 -8.38 4.21
CA PRO A 77 5.37 -9.27 3.05
C PRO A 77 5.13 -10.71 3.48
N ASP A 78 4.38 -11.46 2.67
CA ASP A 78 4.28 -12.92 2.86
C ASP A 78 5.66 -13.55 2.68
N ARG A 79 6.04 -14.42 3.63
CA ARG A 79 7.38 -15.03 3.71
C ARG A 79 7.75 -15.84 2.46
N GLU A 80 6.77 -16.29 1.67
CA GLU A 80 6.99 -17.10 0.48
C GLU A 80 6.96 -16.31 -0.83
N GLU A 81 6.10 -15.31 -0.95
CA GLU A 81 5.89 -14.61 -2.24
C GLU A 81 7.01 -13.63 -2.58
N LEU A 82 7.75 -13.20 -1.57
CA LEU A 82 8.68 -12.11 -1.70
C LEU A 82 9.93 -12.45 -0.91
N LYS A 83 11.06 -12.67 -1.59
CA LYS A 83 12.41 -12.71 -1.00
C LYS A 83 12.81 -11.33 -0.42
N TYR A 84 11.88 -10.63 0.21
CA TYR A 84 12.15 -9.38 0.89
C TYR A 84 12.73 -9.71 2.24
N LYS A 85 13.79 -8.98 2.59
CA LYS A 85 14.46 -9.15 3.87
C LYS A 85 13.46 -8.91 5.00
N GLU A 86 13.64 -9.64 6.09
CA GLU A 86 13.03 -9.31 7.37
C GLU A 86 13.24 -7.82 7.66
N GLY A 87 12.18 -7.11 8.09
CA GLY A 87 12.23 -5.67 8.30
C GLY A 87 11.63 -4.80 7.18
N ASN A 88 11.04 -5.41 6.14
CA ASN A 88 10.28 -4.69 5.11
C ASN A 88 8.77 -4.72 5.38
N LEU A 89 8.09 -3.66 4.95
CA LEU A 89 6.63 -3.57 4.83
C LEU A 89 6.27 -3.32 3.37
N VAL A 90 5.07 -3.71 2.97
CA VAL A 90 4.54 -3.49 1.63
C VAL A 90 3.28 -2.66 1.72
N ILE A 91 3.18 -1.60 0.92
CA ILE A 91 1.95 -0.85 0.70
C ILE A 91 1.45 -1.09 -0.72
N LYS A 92 0.20 -1.55 -0.85
CA LYS A 92 -0.49 -1.63 -2.16
C LYS A 92 -1.22 -0.32 -2.41
N ALA A 93 -0.83 0.40 -3.45
CA ALA A 93 -1.44 1.67 -3.85
C ALA A 93 -2.09 1.53 -5.23
N ASN A 94 -3.42 1.53 -5.28
CA ASN A 94 -4.20 1.43 -6.51
C ASN A 94 -4.91 2.76 -6.79
N CYS A 95 -5.18 3.04 -8.06
CA CYS A 95 -5.86 4.25 -8.49
C CYS A 95 -6.81 3.96 -9.67
N PRO A 96 -7.94 4.68 -9.77
CA PRO A 96 -8.94 4.43 -10.79
C PRO A 96 -8.51 4.87 -12.19
N ARG A 97 -7.47 5.71 -12.29
CA ARG A 97 -6.91 6.23 -13.55
C ARG A 97 -5.40 6.09 -13.52
N PRO A 98 -4.73 5.87 -14.66
CA PRO A 98 -3.29 5.79 -14.74
C PRO A 98 -2.61 6.98 -14.02
N PRO A 99 -1.65 6.73 -13.13
CA PRO A 99 -0.87 7.79 -12.52
C PRO A 99 0.06 8.43 -13.56
N ILE A 100 0.52 9.64 -13.26
CA ILE A 100 1.62 10.26 -14.00
C ILE A 100 2.91 9.53 -13.64
N VAL A 101 3.65 9.08 -14.65
CA VAL A 101 4.96 8.42 -14.50
C VAL A 101 6.01 9.33 -15.15
N LEU A 102 7.08 9.63 -14.41
CA LEU A 102 8.18 10.51 -14.82
C LEU A 102 9.49 9.73 -14.93
#